data_AF-M5BMC1-F1
#
_entry.id   AF-M5BMC1-F1
#
_cell.length_a   1.000
_cell.length_b   1.000
_cell.length_c   1.000
_cell.angle_alpha   90.00
_cell.angle_beta   90.00
_cell.angle_gamma   90.00
#
_symmetry.space_group_name_H-M   'P 1'
#
loop_
_entity.id
_entity.type
_entity.pdbx_description
1 polymer ?
#
loop_
_entity_poly.entity_id
_entity_poly.type
_entity_poly.pdbx_seq_one_letter_code
_entity_poly.pdbx_strand_id
1 'polypeptide(L)'
;MYVYRYRMEPSILTSYCDLLKDFDHPDAIDMPLFAQCLRDLKECKQANMPIYSFTEHQRMKQRKYLYGANIVIVEGIMALQDPQLRDLYDVKIFVQCDSDLMLARRIKRDVAERGRSVDGILEQYLRFVKPAYDHFVAPTARYADIIVPGVRNAVAIDLITTHVRKKLSERSFQFRDKLARADSLVHIVTSPTVTTNATCNLIVLPQTPQLRGIYTILRDKETSREDFIFYADRLATLICEKAMEVLPFKNINVSTPTGAIADGKDVDMDNPIRQICSVTIVRAGGMLEMGLRRVMRDIAIGSLLIQSDPSSGEPMLLHSMLPFVVQRREESKDAWVFLLDAQIGTGAAALMAIRVLLDHGVTEDHIVFVTFLGVPRGGMAVIRKTFPGIRFVCGAVDDGLEEAWLHHEDGTPGRRVWSITPGMGNIGDRYYM
;
A
#
# COMPACT_ATOMS: atom_id res chain seq x y z
N MET A 1 15.75 9.98 2.39
CA MET A 1 14.57 10.85 2.59
C MET A 1 15.07 12.25 2.87
N TYR A 2 14.60 13.29 2.17
CA TYR A 2 15.01 14.68 2.44
C TYR A 2 13.90 15.38 3.23
N VAL A 3 14.10 15.53 4.55
CA VAL A 3 13.07 16.05 5.47
C VAL A 3 13.42 17.48 5.90
N TYR A 4 13.62 18.38 4.95
CA TYR A 4 13.85 19.79 5.27
C TYR A 4 12.54 20.45 5.73
N ARG A 5 12.61 21.38 6.70
CA ARG A 5 11.44 22.12 7.22
C ARG A 5 10.72 22.88 6.09
N TYR A 6 9.38 22.97 6.16
CA TYR A 6 8.63 23.96 5.37
C TYR A 6 9.05 25.36 5.87
N ARG A 7 9.00 26.39 5.01
CA ARG A 7 9.28 27.80 5.39
C ARG A 7 8.92 28.04 6.87
N MET A 8 9.93 28.43 7.65
CA MET A 8 9.78 28.64 9.09
C MET A 8 8.64 29.64 9.35
N GLU A 9 7.73 29.32 10.28
CA GLU A 9 6.67 30.27 10.65
C GLU A 9 7.30 31.57 11.18
N PRO A 10 6.70 32.74 10.88
CA PRO A 10 7.15 34.03 11.42
C PRO A 10 7.13 34.08 12.97
N SER A 11 6.35 33.22 13.62
CA SER A 11 6.23 33.15 15.07
C SER A 11 7.48 32.56 15.77
N ILE A 12 8.37 31.88 15.02
CA ILE A 12 9.66 31.35 15.46
C ILE A 12 10.80 32.12 14.79
N LEU A 13 10.66 33.45 14.67
CA LEU A 13 11.69 34.39 14.20
C LEU A 13 12.82 34.55 15.22
N THR A 14 13.48 33.45 15.59
CA THR A 14 14.73 33.46 16.36
C THR A 14 15.70 32.36 15.93
N SER A 15 15.41 31.61 14.87
CA SER A 15 16.32 30.58 14.36
C SER A 15 17.32 31.15 13.35
N TYR A 16 18.59 31.00 13.70
CA TYR A 16 19.82 31.31 12.96
C TYR A 16 19.82 31.02 11.44
N CYS A 17 18.96 30.13 10.95
CA CYS A 17 18.92 29.68 9.56
C CYS A 17 18.53 30.76 8.54
N ASP A 18 17.65 31.71 8.87
CA ASP A 18 17.21 32.73 7.90
C ASP A 18 18.22 33.87 7.73
N LEU A 19 19.06 34.15 8.73
CA LEU A 19 20.11 35.17 8.62
C LEU A 19 21.32 34.71 7.78
N LEU A 20 21.54 33.39 7.63
CA LEU A 20 22.75 32.85 6.98
C LEU A 20 22.52 31.81 5.87
N LYS A 21 21.27 31.33 5.65
CA LYS A 21 20.95 30.25 4.68
C LYS A 21 21.83 29.00 4.86
N ASP A 22 22.08 28.60 6.10
CA ASP A 22 22.91 27.44 6.41
C ASP A 22 22.05 26.15 6.50
N PHE A 23 22.09 25.35 5.43
CA PHE A 23 21.43 24.05 5.35
C PHE A 23 22.27 22.92 5.97
N ASP A 24 23.51 23.20 6.40
CA ASP A 24 24.40 22.25 7.06
C ASP A 24 24.22 22.28 8.60
N HIS A 25 23.20 22.97 9.12
CA HIS A 25 22.82 22.97 10.55
C HIS A 25 21.67 21.96 10.83
N PRO A 26 21.67 21.23 11.97
CA PRO A 26 20.62 20.25 12.29
C PRO A 26 19.19 20.81 12.28
N ASP A 27 19.01 22.08 12.67
CA ASP A 27 17.70 22.74 12.70
C ASP A 27 17.04 22.92 11.33
N ALA A 28 17.81 22.81 10.24
CA ALA A 28 17.25 22.80 8.89
C ALA A 28 16.40 21.53 8.62
N ILE A 29 16.61 20.48 9.43
CA ILE A 29 15.93 19.18 9.31
C ILE A 29 14.72 19.15 10.25
N ASP A 30 13.60 18.67 9.72
CA ASP A 30 12.37 18.39 10.45
C ASP A 30 12.47 16.99 11.09
N MET A 31 13.29 16.90 12.14
CA MET A 31 13.51 15.65 12.89
C MET A 31 12.21 15.03 13.42
N PRO A 32 11.23 15.80 13.96
CA PRO A 32 9.97 15.22 14.43
C PRO A 32 9.17 14.52 13.33
N LEU A 33 9.06 15.13 12.14
CA LEU A 33 8.38 14.50 11.00
C LEU A 33 9.13 13.24 10.55
N PHE A 34 10.46 13.27 10.55
CA PHE A 34 11.26 12.10 10.20
C PHE A 34 11.03 10.96 11.19
N ALA A 35 11.08 11.24 12.49
CA ALA A 35 10.82 10.26 13.53
C ALA A 35 9.40 9.68 13.44
N GLN A 36 8.40 10.50 13.10
CA GLN A 36 7.03 10.02 12.86
C GLN A 36 6.98 9.07 11.66
N CYS A 37 7.56 9.43 10.52
CA CYS A 37 7.58 8.56 9.34
C CYS A 37 8.28 7.23 9.62
N LEU A 38 9.38 7.26 10.39
CA LEU A 38 10.11 6.04 10.75
C LEU A 38 9.32 5.17 11.73
N ARG A 39 8.60 5.77 12.69
CA ARG A 39 7.66 5.05 13.56
C ARG A 39 6.55 4.38 12.75
N ASP A 40 5.93 5.10 11.82
CA ASP A 40 4.90 4.54 10.94
C ASP A 40 5.43 3.32 10.17
N LEU A 41 6.64 3.41 9.59
CA LEU A 41 7.27 2.28 8.91
C LEU A 41 7.56 1.09 9.84
N LYS A 42 8.04 1.33 11.07
CA LYS A 42 8.30 0.25 12.05
C LYS A 42 7.02 -0.44 12.52
N GLU A 43 5.91 0.29 12.57
CA GLU A 43 4.59 -0.24 12.92
C GLU A 43 3.88 -0.91 11.73
N CYS A 44 4.57 -1.08 10.60
CA CYS A 44 4.00 -1.57 9.34
C CYS A 44 2.78 -0.75 8.89
N LYS A 45 2.78 0.54 9.20
CA LYS A 45 1.84 1.52 8.67
C LYS A 45 2.45 2.20 7.45
N GLN A 46 1.60 2.80 6.65
CA GLN A 46 2.02 3.65 5.56
C GLN A 46 2.71 4.91 6.08
N ALA A 47 3.85 5.28 5.50
CA ALA A 47 4.58 6.51 5.85
C ALA A 47 4.46 7.58 4.77
N ASN A 48 4.15 8.79 5.21
CA ASN A 48 3.94 9.98 4.38
C ASN A 48 5.24 10.77 4.18
N MET A 49 6.06 10.39 3.21
CA MET A 49 7.35 11.04 2.98
C MET A 49 7.18 12.39 2.26
N PRO A 50 7.74 13.49 2.79
CA PRO A 50 7.72 14.77 2.09
C PRO A 50 8.61 14.72 0.84
N ILE A 51 8.23 15.47 -0.19
CA ILE A 51 9.06 15.70 -1.39
C ILE A 51 9.67 17.10 -1.28
N TYR A 52 10.98 17.22 -1.43
CA TYR A 52 11.69 18.50 -1.44
C TYR A 52 12.11 18.87 -2.86
N SER A 53 11.79 20.09 -3.30
CA SER A 53 12.21 20.63 -4.59
C SER A 53 13.52 21.39 -4.42
N PHE A 54 14.60 20.89 -5.04
CA PHE A 54 15.88 21.59 -5.08
C PHE A 54 15.86 22.83 -5.96
N THR A 55 14.90 22.93 -6.90
CA THR A 55 14.72 24.11 -7.75
C THR A 55 14.00 25.24 -7.01
N GLU A 56 12.95 24.89 -6.24
CA GLU A 56 12.15 25.86 -5.49
C GLU A 56 12.68 26.09 -4.07
N HIS A 57 13.67 25.31 -3.65
CA HIS A 57 14.23 25.31 -2.29
C HIS A 57 13.15 25.20 -1.19
N GLN A 58 12.11 24.41 -1.45
CA GLN A 58 11.00 24.22 -0.52
C GLN A 58 10.38 22.82 -0.64
N ARG A 59 9.66 22.43 0.41
CA ARG A 59 8.87 21.19 0.43
C ARG A 59 7.62 21.36 -0.42
N MET A 60 7.36 20.38 -1.28
CA MET A 60 6.19 20.32 -2.15
C MET A 60 4.92 19.95 -1.38
N LYS A 61 3.75 20.31 -1.92
CA LYS A 61 2.46 19.83 -1.42
C LYS A 61 2.27 18.33 -1.62
N GLN A 62 2.85 17.77 -2.69
CA GLN A 62 2.80 16.36 -2.99
C GLN A 62 3.68 15.56 -2.02
N ARG A 63 3.20 14.37 -1.63
CA ARG A 63 3.91 13.43 -0.77
C ARG A 63 4.18 12.12 -1.52
N LYS A 64 5.25 11.44 -1.14
CA LYS A 64 5.54 10.07 -1.58
C LYS A 64 5.20 9.12 -0.45
N TYR A 65 4.42 8.09 -0.76
CA TYR A 65 4.03 7.10 0.24
C TYR A 65 4.95 5.89 0.16
N LEU A 66 5.31 5.34 1.32
CA LEU A 66 6.09 4.11 1.42
C LEU A 66 5.32 3.12 2.30
N TYR A 67 5.24 1.87 1.84
CA TYR A 67 4.62 0.77 2.57
C TYR A 67 5.69 -0.18 3.07
N GLY A 68 5.38 -0.84 4.20
CA GLY A 68 6.06 -2.01 4.77
C GLY A 68 7.39 -2.39 4.11
N ALA A 69 8.48 -1.80 4.59
CA ALA A 69 9.82 -2.15 4.14
C ALA A 69 10.43 -3.15 5.13
N ASN A 70 10.81 -4.34 4.63
CA ASN A 70 11.48 -5.35 5.44
C ASN A 70 12.83 -4.85 5.99
N ILE A 71 13.49 -3.98 5.22
CA ILE A 71 14.70 -3.26 5.61
C ILE A 71 14.49 -1.78 5.28
N VAL A 72 14.70 -0.91 6.26
CA VAL A 72 14.76 0.54 6.07
C VAL A 72 16.21 0.97 6.26
N ILE A 73 16.82 1.52 5.21
CA ILE A 73 18.15 2.14 5.30
C ILE A 73 17.96 3.65 5.47
N VAL A 74 18.40 4.16 6.61
CA VAL A 74 18.45 5.60 6.87
C VAL A 74 19.87 6.09 6.66
N GLU A 75 20.07 6.86 5.59
CA GLU A 75 21.35 7.51 5.28
C GLU A 75 21.27 9.03 5.47
N GLY A 76 22.37 9.62 5.93
CA GLY A 76 22.51 11.07 6.05
C GLY A 76 23.65 11.46 6.98
N ILE A 77 24.27 12.62 6.73
CA ILE A 77 25.39 13.13 7.54
C ILE A 77 24.98 13.40 9.01
N MET A 78 23.69 13.60 9.28
CA MET A 78 23.15 13.87 10.62
C MET A 78 22.19 12.78 11.12
N ALA A 79 22.20 11.59 10.51
CA ALA A 79 21.27 10.52 10.87
C ALA A 79 21.31 10.16 12.36
N LEU A 80 22.48 10.28 13.02
CA LEU A 80 22.66 9.95 14.44
C LEU A 80 22.55 11.16 15.38
N GLN A 81 22.18 12.35 14.90
CA GLN A 81 22.15 13.58 15.71
C GLN A 81 20.98 13.61 16.70
N ASP A 82 19.78 13.22 16.27
CA ASP A 82 18.56 13.30 17.07
C ASP A 82 18.37 12.06 17.97
N PRO A 83 18.13 12.21 19.29
CA PRO A 83 17.89 11.09 20.19
C PRO A 83 16.68 10.22 19.83
N GLN A 84 15.56 10.81 19.39
CA GLN A 84 14.34 10.07 19.09
C GLN A 84 14.56 9.15 17.88
N LEU A 85 15.30 9.62 16.87
CA LEU A 85 15.69 8.80 15.74
C LEU A 85 16.60 7.64 16.15
N ARG A 86 17.56 7.89 17.05
CA ARG A 86 18.48 6.84 17.54
C ARG A 86 17.74 5.69 18.22
N ASP A 87 16.70 5.99 19.00
CA ASP A 87 15.88 4.98 19.68
C ASP A 87 15.07 4.12 18.70
N LEU A 88 14.85 4.61 17.48
CA LEU A 88 14.15 3.88 16.42
C LEU A 88 15.09 3.00 15.58
N TYR A 89 16.40 3.19 15.63
CA TYR A 89 17.33 2.41 14.81
C TYR A 89 17.69 1.08 15.45
N ASP A 90 17.57 -0.01 14.66
CA ASP A 90 17.96 -1.34 15.10
C ASP A 90 19.50 -1.53 15.03
N VAL A 91 20.18 -0.87 14.08
CA VAL A 91 21.65 -0.85 13.93
C VAL A 91 22.10 0.54 13.50
N LYS A 92 23.08 1.11 14.20
CA LYS A 92 23.63 2.45 13.97
C LYS A 92 25.06 2.34 13.47
N ILE A 93 25.32 2.84 12.26
CA ILE A 93 26.62 2.75 11.61
C ILE A 93 27.16 4.16 11.38
N PHE A 94 28.39 4.41 11.78
CA PHE A 94 29.10 5.65 11.47
C PHE A 94 30.28 5.37 10.54
N VAL A 95 30.35 6.09 9.42
CA VAL A 95 31.45 5.94 8.47
C VAL A 95 32.51 6.99 8.77
N GLN A 96 33.64 6.56 9.30
CA GLN A 96 34.75 7.44 9.66
C GLN A 96 35.73 7.60 8.50
N CYS A 97 35.99 8.84 8.10
CA CYS A 97 36.88 9.18 7.01
C CYS A 97 37.71 10.41 7.39
N ASP A 98 38.98 10.45 7.00
CA ASP A 98 39.85 11.58 7.29
C ASP A 98 39.36 12.84 6.57
N SER A 99 39.48 14.01 7.23
CA SER A 99 39.03 15.31 6.71
C SER A 99 39.65 15.64 5.36
N ASP A 100 40.92 15.31 5.19
CA ASP A 100 41.69 15.62 3.99
C ASP A 100 41.20 14.79 2.80
N LEU A 101 40.87 13.51 3.06
CA LEU A 101 40.29 12.64 2.06
C LEU A 101 38.86 13.07 1.70
N MET A 102 38.06 13.49 2.69
CA MET A 102 36.72 14.04 2.45
C MET A 102 36.79 15.31 1.59
N LEU A 103 37.72 16.23 1.89
CA LEU A 103 37.94 17.46 1.13
C LEU A 103 38.42 17.16 -0.29
N ALA A 104 39.41 16.28 -0.45
CA ALA A 104 39.92 15.88 -1.76
C ALA A 104 38.82 15.27 -2.66
N ARG A 105 37.98 14.40 -2.09
CA ARG A 105 36.81 13.83 -2.80
C ARG A 105 35.81 14.91 -3.19
N ARG A 106 35.55 15.88 -2.30
CA ARG A 106 34.64 17.00 -2.57
C ARG A 106 35.17 17.90 -3.68
N ILE A 107 36.44 18.28 -3.66
CA ILE A 107 37.07 19.10 -4.71
C ILE A 107 36.96 18.37 -6.05
N LYS A 108 37.37 17.11 -6.11
CA LYS A 108 37.32 16.31 -7.34
C LYS A 108 35.90 16.26 -7.92
N ARG A 109 34.89 16.01 -7.08
CA ARG A 109 33.48 15.95 -7.48
C ARG A 109 32.95 17.31 -7.92
N ASP A 110 33.12 18.35 -7.11
CA ASP A 110 32.51 19.66 -7.34
C ASP A 110 33.16 20.41 -8.52
N VAL A 111 34.44 20.16 -8.81
CA VAL A 111 35.10 20.67 -10.02
C VAL A 111 34.59 19.93 -11.27
N ALA A 112 34.58 18.59 -11.25
CA ALA A 112 34.23 17.79 -12.41
C ALA A 112 32.73 17.81 -12.76
N GLU A 113 31.86 17.73 -11.74
CA GLU A 113 30.42 17.56 -11.93
C GLU A 113 29.63 18.87 -11.83
N ARG A 114 30.17 19.89 -11.13
CA ARG A 114 29.43 21.13 -10.81
C ARG A 114 30.10 22.40 -11.34
N GLY A 115 31.26 22.28 -12.00
CA GLY A 115 31.97 23.40 -12.62
C GLY A 115 32.41 24.50 -11.63
N ARG A 116 32.59 24.17 -10.35
CA ARG A 116 32.98 25.14 -9.31
C ARG A 116 34.49 25.37 -9.30
N SER A 117 34.92 26.58 -8.94
CA SER A 117 36.34 26.86 -8.70
C SER A 117 36.82 26.22 -7.40
N VAL A 118 38.10 25.84 -7.35
CA VAL A 118 38.73 25.26 -6.15
C VAL A 118 38.64 26.24 -4.98
N ASP A 119 38.93 27.53 -5.22
CA ASP A 119 38.88 28.56 -4.18
C ASP A 119 37.49 28.70 -3.55
N GLY A 120 36.43 28.70 -4.37
CA GLY A 120 35.05 28.78 -3.86
C GLY A 120 34.65 27.53 -3.06
N ILE A 121 35.16 26.35 -3.42
CA ILE A 121 34.94 25.11 -2.66
C ILE A 121 35.64 25.20 -1.30
N LEU A 122 36.89 25.68 -1.27
CA LEU A 122 37.66 25.82 -0.02
C LEU A 122 37.02 26.84 0.91
N GLU A 123 36.60 28.00 0.40
CA GLU A 123 35.92 29.02 1.19
C GLU A 123 34.62 28.46 1.80
N GLN A 124 33.78 27.80 1.00
CA GLN A 124 32.56 27.16 1.51
C GLN A 124 32.88 26.08 2.55
N TYR A 125 33.92 25.27 2.31
CA TYR A 125 34.29 24.17 3.18
C TYR A 125 34.72 24.68 4.57
N LEU A 126 35.60 25.67 4.61
CA LEU A 126 36.11 26.24 5.86
C LEU A 126 35.03 27.03 6.61
N ARG A 127 34.16 27.73 5.87
CA ARG A 127 33.14 28.60 6.47
C ARG A 127 31.96 27.84 7.06
N PHE A 128 31.47 26.80 6.38
CA PHE A 128 30.24 26.11 6.76
C PHE A 128 30.46 24.62 7.05
N VAL A 129 31.11 23.91 6.14
CA VAL A 129 31.10 22.44 6.13
C VAL A 129 31.94 21.84 7.25
N LYS A 130 33.19 22.29 7.41
CA LYS A 130 34.09 21.76 8.44
C LYS A 130 33.60 22.10 9.85
N PRO A 131 33.18 23.36 10.15
CA PRO A 131 32.55 23.66 11.42
C PRO A 131 31.31 22.81 11.70
N ALA A 132 30.40 22.65 10.73
CA ALA A 132 29.21 21.83 10.90
C ALA A 132 29.55 20.36 11.18
N TYR A 133 30.54 19.81 10.45
CA TYR A 133 31.02 18.45 10.70
C TYR A 133 31.56 18.29 12.13
N ASP A 134 32.43 19.20 12.58
CA ASP A 134 33.08 19.11 13.88
C ASP A 134 32.08 19.24 15.05
N HIS A 135 31.07 20.10 14.90
CA HIS A 135 30.11 20.37 15.97
C HIS A 135 28.95 19.39 15.99
N PHE A 136 28.46 18.96 14.81
CA PHE A 136 27.18 18.24 14.72
C PHE A 136 27.29 16.82 14.18
N VAL A 137 28.35 16.46 13.45
CA VAL A 137 28.48 15.15 12.80
C VAL A 137 29.48 14.27 13.53
N ALA A 138 30.74 14.69 13.62
CA ALA A 138 31.80 13.91 14.25
C ALA A 138 31.46 13.45 15.68
N PRO A 139 30.85 14.28 16.55
CA PRO A 139 30.50 13.89 17.91
C PRO A 139 29.48 12.76 17.98
N THR A 140 28.67 12.55 16.92
CA THR A 140 27.62 11.52 16.88
C THR A 140 28.18 10.11 16.70
N ALA A 141 29.45 9.97 16.32
CA ALA A 141 30.13 8.67 16.24
C ALA A 141 30.06 7.89 17.57
N ARG A 142 29.99 8.60 18.71
CA ARG A 142 29.84 7.98 20.04
C ARG A 142 28.54 7.18 20.21
N TYR A 143 27.54 7.44 19.37
CA TYR A 143 26.24 6.77 19.42
C TYR A 143 26.13 5.62 18.41
N ALA A 144 27.16 5.36 17.61
CA ALA A 144 27.16 4.27 16.65
C ALA A 144 27.45 2.93 17.32
N ASP A 145 26.77 1.88 16.86
CA ASP A 145 27.07 0.51 17.26
C ASP A 145 28.30 -0.02 16.50
N ILE A 146 28.53 0.47 15.28
CA ILE A 146 29.64 0.08 14.41
C ILE A 146 30.26 1.32 13.76
N ILE A 147 31.59 1.44 13.84
CA ILE A 147 32.35 2.45 13.12
C ILE A 147 33.10 1.78 11.97
N VAL A 148 32.84 2.24 10.74
CA VAL A 148 33.42 1.67 9.52
C VAL A 148 34.37 2.69 8.87
N PRO A 149 35.63 2.32 8.58
CA PRO A 149 36.52 3.17 7.80
C PRO A 149 35.96 3.49 6.40
N GLY A 150 36.01 4.76 5.98
CA GLY A 150 35.40 5.30 4.75
C GLY A 150 36.10 4.93 3.43
N VAL A 151 36.87 3.84 3.44
CA VAL A 151 37.49 3.22 2.27
C VAL A 151 36.70 1.95 1.94
N ARG A 152 36.81 1.40 0.71
CA ARG A 152 36.17 0.13 0.35
C ARG A 152 36.47 -0.94 1.39
N ASN A 153 35.48 -1.25 2.23
CA ASN A 153 35.60 -2.20 3.32
C ASN A 153 34.67 -3.39 3.09
N ALA A 154 35.13 -4.33 2.27
CA ALA A 154 34.36 -5.52 1.92
C ALA A 154 34.01 -6.37 3.16
N VAL A 155 34.91 -6.41 4.16
CA VAL A 155 34.70 -7.15 5.41
C VAL A 155 33.54 -6.55 6.22
N ALA A 156 33.50 -5.23 6.37
CA ALA A 156 32.40 -4.57 7.08
C ALA A 156 31.06 -4.76 6.35
N ILE A 157 31.06 -4.65 5.02
CA ILE A 157 29.87 -4.89 4.20
C ILE A 157 29.35 -6.32 4.37
N ASP A 158 30.23 -7.32 4.34
CA ASP A 158 29.86 -8.71 4.51
C ASP A 158 29.29 -9.01 5.91
N LEU A 159 29.89 -8.42 6.95
CA LEU A 159 29.41 -8.56 8.32
C LEU A 159 28.01 -7.93 8.50
N ILE A 160 27.81 -6.71 8.00
CA ILE A 160 26.50 -6.03 8.02
C ILE A 160 25.47 -6.86 7.24
N THR A 161 25.83 -7.33 6.05
CA THR A 161 24.95 -8.13 5.19
C THR A 161 24.54 -9.43 5.87
N THR A 162 25.49 -10.13 6.49
CA THR A 162 25.24 -11.38 7.22
C THR A 162 24.34 -11.14 8.42
N HIS A 163 24.55 -10.06 9.18
CA HIS A 163 23.69 -9.70 10.30
C HIS A 163 22.25 -9.40 9.84
N VAL A 164 22.09 -8.59 8.79
CA VAL A 164 20.78 -8.25 8.23
C VAL A 164 20.06 -9.51 7.72
N ARG A 165 20.75 -10.39 6.98
CA ARG A 165 20.18 -11.67 6.51
C ARG A 165 19.70 -12.55 7.66
N LYS A 166 20.50 -12.67 8.73
CA LYS A 166 20.13 -13.43 9.93
C LYS A 166 18.91 -12.83 10.63
N LYS A 167 18.83 -11.49 10.75
CA LYS A 167 17.67 -10.82 11.35
C LYS A 167 16.41 -10.99 10.52
N LEU A 168 16.52 -10.94 9.20
CA LEU A 168 15.41 -11.22 8.29
C LEU A 168 14.93 -12.66 8.40
N SER A 169 15.84 -13.64 8.47
CA SER A 169 15.43 -15.04 8.63
C SER A 169 14.75 -15.28 9.97
N GLU A 170 15.30 -14.78 11.07
CA GLU A 170 14.69 -14.84 12.41
C GLU A 170 13.27 -14.25 12.43
N ARG A 171 13.07 -13.07 11.80
CA ARG A 171 11.74 -12.45 11.67
C ARG A 171 10.79 -13.26 10.79
N SER A 172 11.26 -13.79 9.66
CA SER A 172 10.46 -14.64 8.76
C SER A 172 9.99 -15.91 9.48
N PHE A 173 10.86 -16.58 10.26
CA PHE A 173 10.48 -17.74 11.05
C PHE A 173 9.45 -17.40 12.14
N GLN A 174 9.58 -16.26 12.82
CA GLN A 174 8.58 -15.83 13.82
C GLN A 174 7.25 -15.44 13.19
N PHE A 175 7.26 -14.83 12.00
CA PHE A 175 6.05 -14.52 11.25
C PHE A 175 5.34 -15.80 10.78
N ARG A 176 6.10 -16.77 10.24
CA ARG A 176 5.59 -18.08 9.85
C ARG A 176 5.09 -18.89 11.04
N ASP A 177 5.75 -18.85 12.20
CA ASP A 177 5.29 -19.49 13.44
C ASP A 177 4.00 -18.83 13.98
N LYS A 178 3.88 -17.50 13.89
CA LYS A 178 2.63 -16.78 14.22
C LYS A 178 1.49 -17.09 13.25
N LEU A 179 1.76 -17.22 11.94
CA LEU A 179 0.78 -17.68 10.95
C LEU A 179 0.43 -19.17 11.13
N ALA A 180 1.41 -20.03 11.41
CA ALA A 180 1.20 -21.47 11.63
C ALA A 180 0.43 -21.76 12.93
N ARG A 181 0.59 -20.91 13.96
CA ARG A 181 -0.28 -20.96 15.16
C ARG A 181 -1.69 -20.41 14.88
N ALA A 182 -1.87 -19.54 13.88
CA ALA A 182 -3.20 -19.19 13.39
C ALA A 182 -3.84 -20.35 12.60
N ASP A 183 -3.04 -21.15 11.88
CA ASP A 183 -3.43 -22.43 11.26
C ASP A 183 -3.83 -23.51 12.28
N SER A 184 -3.32 -23.44 13.52
CA SER A 184 -3.74 -24.35 14.60
C SER A 184 -5.21 -24.15 15.02
N LEU A 185 -5.89 -23.10 14.53
CA LEU A 185 -7.34 -22.91 14.66
C LEU A 185 -8.14 -23.41 13.43
N VAL A 186 -7.48 -23.99 12.42
CA VAL A 186 -8.12 -24.54 11.20
C VAL A 186 -8.46 -26.03 11.38
N HIS A 187 -7.81 -26.74 12.31
CA HIS A 187 -8.20 -28.07 12.72
C HIS A 187 -9.24 -28.02 13.85
N ILE A 188 -10.51 -27.85 13.49
CA ILE A 188 -11.74 -28.40 14.12
C ILE A 188 -12.90 -27.65 13.44
N VAL A 189 -13.52 -28.28 12.43
CA VAL A 189 -14.97 -28.51 12.29
C VAL A 189 -15.15 -29.23 10.95
N THR A 190 -14.89 -30.54 10.96
CA THR A 190 -15.65 -31.47 10.12
C THR A 190 -17.01 -31.63 10.78
N SER A 191 -18.03 -30.91 10.32
CA SER A 191 -19.43 -31.29 10.50
C SER A 191 -20.32 -30.63 9.43
N PRO A 192 -21.19 -31.39 8.76
CA PRO A 192 -22.01 -30.91 7.66
C PRO A 192 -23.34 -30.39 8.22
N THR A 193 -23.54 -29.08 8.20
CA THR A 193 -24.89 -28.50 8.20
C THR A 193 -24.78 -27.02 7.83
N VAL A 194 -25.00 -26.72 6.56
CA VAL A 194 -25.24 -25.35 6.10
C VAL A 194 -26.68 -25.03 6.45
N THR A 195 -26.87 -24.21 7.47
CA THR A 195 -28.12 -23.50 7.70
C THR A 195 -27.80 -22.02 7.84
N THR A 196 -28.40 -21.26 6.93
CA THR A 196 -28.41 -19.80 6.84
C THR A 196 -28.72 -19.16 8.19
N ASN A 197 -27.75 -18.47 8.79
CA ASN A 197 -27.98 -17.57 9.93
C ASN A 197 -27.32 -16.21 9.67
N ALA A 198 -28.01 -15.16 10.13
CA ALA A 198 -27.84 -13.74 9.85
C ALA A 198 -26.55 -13.09 10.42
N THR A 199 -25.40 -13.72 10.26
CA THR A 199 -24.07 -13.23 10.69
C THR A 199 -23.05 -13.23 9.55
N CYS A 200 -23.50 -13.12 8.30
CA CYS A 200 -22.62 -13.22 7.15
C CYS A 200 -22.43 -11.87 6.47
N ASN A 201 -21.24 -11.29 6.64
CA ASN A 201 -20.71 -10.20 5.82
C ASN A 201 -20.39 -10.66 4.39
N LEU A 202 -21.28 -11.48 3.82
CA LEU A 202 -21.25 -12.05 2.49
C LEU A 202 -22.66 -11.93 1.91
N ILE A 203 -22.79 -11.04 0.94
CA ILE A 203 -24.01 -10.78 0.18
C ILE A 203 -23.83 -11.44 -1.18
N VAL A 204 -24.59 -12.49 -1.45
CA VAL A 204 -24.62 -13.15 -2.76
C VAL A 204 -25.84 -12.66 -3.51
N LEU A 205 -25.69 -12.31 -4.80
CA LEU A 205 -26.83 -11.95 -5.63
C LEU A 205 -27.84 -13.11 -5.68
N PRO A 206 -29.16 -12.83 -5.72
CA PRO A 206 -30.17 -13.86 -5.89
C PRO A 206 -29.92 -14.66 -7.18
N GLN A 207 -29.85 -15.99 -7.06
CA GLN A 207 -29.56 -16.92 -8.17
C GLN A 207 -30.77 -17.11 -9.10
N THR A 208 -31.24 -16.02 -9.70
CA THR A 208 -32.35 -16.02 -10.67
C THR A 208 -32.00 -16.84 -11.92
N PRO A 209 -33.01 -17.34 -12.68
CA PRO A 209 -32.75 -18.03 -13.95
C PRO A 209 -31.88 -17.21 -14.91
N GLN A 210 -32.08 -15.88 -14.95
CA GLN A 210 -31.28 -14.99 -15.78
C GLN A 210 -29.82 -14.92 -15.31
N LEU A 211 -29.57 -14.78 -14.00
CA LEU A 211 -28.21 -14.74 -13.45
C LEU A 211 -27.50 -16.08 -13.68
N ARG A 212 -28.20 -17.20 -13.47
CA ARG A 212 -27.68 -18.54 -13.76
C ARG A 212 -27.31 -18.70 -15.23
N GLY A 213 -28.14 -18.20 -16.15
CA GLY A 213 -27.84 -18.19 -17.59
C GLY A 213 -26.58 -17.39 -17.93
N ILE A 214 -26.40 -16.23 -17.31
CA ILE A 214 -25.15 -15.44 -17.44
C ILE A 214 -23.95 -16.27 -16.97
N TYR A 215 -24.02 -16.89 -15.79
CA TYR A 215 -22.93 -17.75 -15.30
C TYR A 215 -22.70 -18.97 -16.16
N THR A 216 -23.73 -19.57 -16.77
CA THR A 216 -23.55 -20.70 -17.70
C THR A 216 -22.67 -20.29 -18.86
N ILE A 217 -22.94 -19.13 -19.47
CA ILE A 217 -22.11 -18.59 -20.57
C ILE A 217 -20.70 -18.27 -20.07
N LEU A 218 -20.57 -17.58 -18.93
CA LEU A 218 -19.26 -17.25 -18.39
C LEU A 218 -18.44 -18.48 -17.92
N ARG A 219 -19.08 -19.60 -17.61
CA ARG A 219 -18.40 -20.85 -17.22
C ARG A 219 -18.03 -21.72 -18.42
N ASP A 220 -18.78 -21.63 -19.51
CA ASP A 220 -18.53 -22.45 -20.70
C ASP A 220 -17.19 -22.08 -21.33
N LYS A 221 -16.30 -23.06 -21.45
CA LYS A 221 -14.97 -22.93 -22.07
C LYS A 221 -15.03 -22.60 -23.56
N GLU A 222 -16.14 -22.93 -24.24
CA GLU A 222 -16.33 -22.69 -25.68
C GLU A 222 -16.92 -21.31 -25.98
N THR A 223 -17.26 -20.52 -24.95
CA THR A 223 -17.82 -19.18 -25.13
C THR A 223 -16.81 -18.24 -25.78
N SER A 224 -17.27 -17.54 -26.82
CA SER A 224 -16.47 -16.55 -27.55
C SER A 224 -16.04 -15.40 -26.63
N ARG A 225 -14.90 -14.77 -26.94
CA ARG A 225 -14.40 -13.62 -26.18
C ARG A 225 -15.39 -12.45 -26.20
N GLU A 226 -16.05 -12.20 -27.32
CA GLU A 226 -17.02 -11.12 -27.47
C GLU A 226 -18.24 -11.33 -26.55
N ASP A 227 -18.79 -12.54 -26.55
CA ASP A 227 -19.88 -12.90 -25.65
C ASP A 227 -19.43 -12.84 -24.19
N PHE A 228 -18.24 -13.37 -23.89
CA PHE A 228 -17.69 -13.34 -22.53
C PHE A 228 -17.60 -11.91 -22.00
N ILE A 229 -17.03 -10.98 -22.77
CA ILE A 229 -16.93 -9.56 -22.41
C ILE A 229 -18.33 -8.98 -22.19
N PHE A 230 -19.26 -9.18 -23.13
CA PHE A 230 -20.61 -8.65 -23.04
C PHE A 230 -21.34 -9.11 -21.77
N TYR A 231 -21.31 -10.41 -21.48
CA TYR A 231 -21.98 -10.97 -20.31
C TYR A 231 -21.26 -10.66 -19.00
N ALA A 232 -19.93 -10.55 -18.99
CA ALA A 232 -19.16 -10.12 -17.83
C ALA A 232 -19.48 -8.66 -17.46
N ASP A 233 -19.53 -7.77 -18.45
CA ASP A 233 -19.90 -6.36 -18.28
C ASP A 233 -21.32 -6.18 -17.72
N ARG A 234 -22.25 -6.98 -18.26
CA ARG A 234 -23.63 -7.03 -17.78
C ARG A 234 -23.69 -7.50 -16.33
N LEU A 235 -22.97 -8.57 -16.01
CA LEU A 235 -22.87 -9.08 -14.64
C LEU A 235 -22.24 -8.05 -13.70
N ALA A 236 -21.19 -7.36 -14.14
CA ALA A 236 -20.50 -6.34 -13.35
C ALA A 236 -21.45 -5.25 -12.89
N THR A 237 -22.31 -4.80 -13.80
CA THR A 237 -23.34 -3.77 -13.51
C THR A 237 -24.32 -4.25 -12.44
N LEU A 238 -24.80 -5.51 -12.53
CA LEU A 238 -25.71 -6.10 -11.55
C LEU A 238 -25.07 -6.22 -10.16
N ILE A 239 -23.81 -6.65 -10.09
CA ILE A 239 -23.09 -6.81 -8.83
C ILE A 239 -22.78 -5.44 -8.22
N CYS A 240 -22.33 -4.48 -9.03
CA CYS A 240 -22.05 -3.13 -8.55
C CYS A 240 -23.33 -2.45 -8.02
N GLU A 241 -24.48 -2.65 -8.66
CA GLU A 241 -25.73 -2.13 -8.09
C GLU A 241 -26.06 -2.76 -6.75
N LYS A 242 -25.90 -4.08 -6.64
CA LYS A 242 -26.11 -4.74 -5.34
C LYS A 242 -25.14 -4.24 -4.27
N ALA A 243 -23.92 -3.86 -4.66
CA ALA A 243 -22.94 -3.30 -3.75
C ALA A 243 -23.32 -1.89 -3.25
N MET A 244 -24.08 -1.10 -4.02
CA MET A 244 -24.57 0.21 -3.58
C MET A 244 -25.51 0.14 -2.38
N GLU A 245 -26.28 -0.94 -2.24
CA GLU A 245 -27.18 -1.14 -1.09
C GLU A 245 -26.45 -1.19 0.27
N VAL A 246 -25.13 -1.40 0.25
CA VAL A 246 -24.28 -1.55 1.43
C VAL A 246 -23.92 -0.18 2.04
N LEU A 247 -24.05 0.90 1.26
CA LEU A 247 -23.80 2.27 1.66
C LEU A 247 -24.84 2.78 2.66
N PRO A 248 -24.53 3.81 3.46
CA PRO A 248 -25.52 4.43 4.35
C PRO A 248 -26.53 5.24 3.53
N PHE A 249 -27.81 5.09 3.83
CA PHE A 249 -28.89 5.86 3.22
C PHE A 249 -29.67 6.64 4.26
N LYS A 250 -30.07 7.86 3.90
CA LYS A 250 -31.02 8.69 4.66
C LYS A 250 -32.36 8.74 3.95
N ASN A 251 -33.43 8.89 4.71
CA ASN A 251 -34.74 9.15 4.15
C ASN A 251 -34.81 10.61 3.70
N ILE A 252 -35.36 10.84 2.52
CA ILE A 252 -35.60 12.16 1.97
C ILE A 252 -37.04 12.25 1.46
N ASN A 253 -37.60 13.44 1.47
CA ASN A 253 -38.91 13.70 0.90
C ASN A 253 -38.72 14.62 -0.30
N VAL A 254 -39.28 14.25 -1.44
CA VAL A 254 -39.20 15.05 -2.67
C VAL A 254 -40.59 15.52 -3.08
N SER A 255 -40.70 16.77 -3.51
CA SER A 255 -41.91 17.25 -4.18
C SER A 255 -41.91 16.74 -5.61
N THR A 256 -42.93 16.00 -5.99
CA THR A 256 -43.11 15.56 -7.36
C THR A 256 -43.58 16.73 -8.25
N PRO A 257 -43.47 16.62 -9.59
CA PRO A 257 -44.08 17.57 -10.51
C PRO A 257 -45.60 17.72 -10.40
N THR A 258 -46.29 16.80 -9.70
CA THR A 258 -47.73 16.87 -9.43
C THR A 258 -48.07 17.62 -8.14
N GLY A 259 -47.05 18.08 -7.39
CA GLY A 259 -47.20 18.75 -6.09
C GLY A 259 -47.41 17.79 -4.91
N ALA A 260 -47.38 16.47 -5.15
CA ALA A 260 -47.42 15.47 -4.08
C ALA A 260 -46.03 15.31 -3.46
N ILE A 261 -45.98 14.95 -2.17
CA ILE A 261 -44.73 14.57 -1.50
C ILE A 261 -44.53 13.06 -1.70
N ALA A 262 -43.35 12.66 -2.15
CA ALA A 262 -42.95 11.27 -2.26
C ALA A 262 -41.78 10.98 -1.30
N ASP A 263 -41.91 9.88 -0.56
CA ASP A 263 -40.85 9.37 0.30
C ASP A 263 -39.79 8.67 -0.57
N GLY A 264 -38.52 9.00 -0.32
CA GLY A 264 -37.39 8.47 -1.05
C GLY A 264 -36.19 8.20 -0.14
N LYS A 265 -35.11 7.73 -0.75
CA LYS A 265 -33.82 7.55 -0.09
C LYS A 265 -32.72 8.20 -0.91
N ASP A 266 -31.74 8.71 -0.19
CA ASP A 266 -30.50 9.23 -0.77
C ASP A 266 -29.31 8.63 -0.02
N VAL A 267 -28.18 8.50 -0.71
CA VAL A 267 -26.96 8.05 -0.06
C VAL A 267 -26.51 9.14 0.91
N ASP A 268 -26.26 8.78 2.17
CA ASP A 268 -25.91 9.72 3.22
C ASP A 268 -24.44 10.19 3.08
N MET A 269 -24.28 11.23 2.27
CA MET A 269 -23.00 11.88 1.93
C MET A 269 -22.90 13.30 2.52
N ASP A 270 -23.66 13.60 3.59
CA ASP A 270 -23.71 14.95 4.16
C ASP A 270 -22.39 15.40 4.80
N ASN A 271 -21.51 14.45 5.12
CA ASN A 271 -20.15 14.75 5.52
C ASN A 271 -19.26 14.90 4.26
N PRO A 272 -18.66 16.07 4.00
CA PRO A 272 -17.82 16.30 2.82
C PRO A 272 -16.56 15.39 2.77
N ILE A 273 -16.18 14.78 3.89
CA ILE A 273 -15.09 13.80 3.99
C ILE A 273 -15.56 12.38 3.61
N ARG A 274 -16.86 12.09 3.76
CA ARG A 274 -17.47 10.81 3.42
C ARG A 274 -17.59 10.72 1.90
N GLN A 275 -16.49 10.37 1.24
CA GLN A 275 -16.42 10.17 -0.20
C GLN A 275 -16.48 8.68 -0.53
N ILE A 276 -17.07 8.36 -1.68
CA ILE A 276 -17.08 7.00 -2.22
C ILE A 276 -16.03 6.92 -3.31
N CYS A 277 -15.18 5.90 -3.23
CA CYS A 277 -14.21 5.62 -4.26
C CYS A 277 -14.08 4.11 -4.48
N SER A 278 -13.31 3.75 -5.50
CA SER A 278 -13.01 2.36 -5.83
C SER A 278 -11.52 2.14 -5.88
N VAL A 279 -11.09 0.94 -5.51
CA VAL A 279 -9.72 0.48 -5.69
C VAL A 279 -9.74 -0.88 -6.37
N THR A 280 -9.10 -0.97 -7.52
CA THR A 280 -9.08 -2.19 -8.34
C THR A 280 -7.81 -3.00 -8.09
N ILE A 281 -7.95 -4.29 -7.82
CA ILE A 281 -6.82 -5.23 -7.87
C ILE A 281 -6.56 -5.59 -9.33
N VAL A 282 -5.42 -5.14 -9.85
CA VAL A 282 -5.01 -5.32 -11.24
C VAL A 282 -4.49 -6.75 -11.43
N ARG A 283 -4.83 -7.46 -12.52
CA ARG A 283 -5.59 -7.00 -13.71
C ARG A 283 -7.09 -7.31 -13.65
N ALA A 284 -7.48 -8.45 -13.11
CA ALA A 284 -8.82 -9.00 -13.30
C ALA A 284 -9.95 -8.13 -12.70
N GLY A 285 -9.69 -7.41 -11.61
CA GLY A 285 -10.67 -6.47 -11.03
C GLY A 285 -11.13 -5.37 -12.00
N GLY A 286 -10.34 -5.05 -13.03
CA GLY A 286 -10.68 -4.01 -14.03
C GLY A 286 -11.98 -4.28 -14.78
N MET A 287 -12.40 -5.54 -14.85
CA MET A 287 -13.68 -5.96 -15.44
C MET A 287 -14.91 -5.41 -14.70
N LEU A 288 -14.77 -5.09 -13.42
CA LEU A 288 -15.85 -4.53 -12.61
C LEU A 288 -15.96 -3.01 -12.77
N GLU A 289 -14.91 -2.34 -13.27
CA GLU A 289 -14.89 -0.87 -13.37
C GLU A 289 -15.94 -0.32 -14.33
N MET A 290 -16.15 -1.00 -15.47
CA MET A 290 -17.18 -0.59 -16.44
C MET A 290 -18.58 -0.71 -15.84
N GLY A 291 -18.85 -1.80 -15.12
CA GLY A 291 -20.09 -1.97 -14.36
C GLY A 291 -20.27 -0.88 -13.31
N LEU A 292 -19.21 -0.58 -12.55
CA LEU A 292 -19.25 0.43 -11.50
C LEU A 292 -19.49 1.85 -12.05
N ARG A 293 -18.87 2.20 -13.19
CA ARG A 293 -19.07 3.51 -13.85
C ARG A 293 -20.47 3.67 -14.45
N ARG A 294 -21.16 2.58 -14.79
CA ARG A 294 -22.57 2.62 -15.20
C ARG A 294 -23.50 2.95 -14.03
N VAL A 295 -23.12 2.54 -12.82
CA VAL A 295 -23.90 2.78 -11.58
C VAL A 295 -23.55 4.13 -10.95
N MET A 296 -22.27 4.49 -10.91
CA MET A 296 -21.77 5.77 -10.41
C MET A 296 -20.87 6.46 -11.43
N ARG A 297 -21.37 7.54 -12.03
CA ARG A 297 -20.72 8.24 -13.15
C ARG A 297 -19.33 8.79 -12.80
N ASP A 298 -19.20 9.45 -11.66
CA ASP A 298 -18.03 10.26 -11.30
C ASP A 298 -17.16 9.64 -10.20
N ILE A 299 -17.22 8.31 -10.05
CA ILE A 299 -16.43 7.61 -9.03
C ILE A 299 -14.92 7.70 -9.32
N ALA A 300 -14.14 8.09 -8.31
CA ALA A 300 -12.69 8.03 -8.36
C ALA A 300 -12.23 6.57 -8.24
N ILE A 301 -11.43 6.11 -9.21
CA ILE A 301 -10.90 4.74 -9.24
C ILE A 301 -9.38 4.78 -9.10
N GLY A 302 -8.88 4.08 -8.08
CA GLY A 302 -7.47 3.75 -7.93
C GLY A 302 -7.18 2.30 -8.28
N SER A 303 -5.90 1.92 -8.28
CA SER A 303 -5.45 0.59 -8.62
C SER A 303 -4.31 0.11 -7.73
N LEU A 304 -4.26 -1.20 -7.50
CA LEU A 304 -3.17 -1.91 -6.83
C LEU A 304 -2.72 -3.06 -7.72
N LEU A 305 -1.44 -3.07 -8.09
CA LEU A 305 -0.83 -4.21 -8.76
C LEU A 305 -0.21 -5.11 -7.70
N ILE A 306 -0.85 -6.26 -7.47
CA ILE A 306 -0.40 -7.25 -6.49
C ILE A 306 -0.07 -8.54 -7.24
N GLN A 307 1.12 -9.05 -7.03
CA GLN A 307 1.57 -10.32 -7.61
C GLN A 307 2.19 -11.20 -6.55
N SER A 308 2.00 -12.50 -6.64
CA SER A 308 2.73 -13.45 -5.79
C SER A 308 4.18 -13.54 -6.24
N ASP A 309 5.10 -13.47 -5.28
CA ASP A 309 6.50 -13.78 -5.50
C ASP A 309 6.65 -15.22 -6.02
N PRO A 310 7.37 -15.47 -7.13
CA PRO A 310 7.47 -16.80 -7.72
C PRO A 310 8.11 -17.85 -6.81
N SER A 311 8.98 -17.43 -5.88
CA SER A 311 9.76 -18.33 -5.04
C SER A 311 9.06 -18.68 -3.72
N SER A 312 8.40 -17.70 -3.10
CA SER A 312 7.78 -17.80 -1.78
C SER A 312 6.25 -17.90 -1.83
N GLY A 313 5.62 -17.46 -2.92
CA GLY A 313 4.16 -17.36 -3.05
C GLY A 313 3.55 -16.16 -2.31
N GLU A 314 4.35 -15.38 -1.57
CA GLU A 314 3.88 -14.23 -0.80
C GLU A 314 3.40 -13.10 -1.72
N PRO A 315 2.27 -12.43 -1.39
CA PRO A 315 1.79 -11.30 -2.18
C PRO A 315 2.72 -10.09 -2.04
N MET A 316 3.08 -9.49 -3.18
CA MET A 316 3.90 -8.30 -3.29
C MET A 316 3.12 -7.17 -3.97
N LEU A 317 3.13 -5.99 -3.35
CA LEU A 317 2.57 -4.77 -3.92
C LEU A 317 3.62 -4.12 -4.83
N LEU A 318 3.45 -4.29 -6.14
CA LEU A 318 4.39 -3.77 -7.14
C LEU A 318 4.04 -2.34 -7.57
N HIS A 319 2.76 -1.99 -7.56
CA HIS A 319 2.31 -0.64 -7.91
C HIS A 319 1.06 -0.26 -7.10
N SER A 320 0.94 1.02 -6.77
CA SER A 320 -0.18 1.57 -6.03
C SER A 320 -0.50 2.98 -6.54
N MET A 321 -1.75 3.15 -6.98
CA MET A 321 -2.32 4.44 -7.38
C MET A 321 -3.66 4.59 -6.69
N LEU A 322 -3.70 5.20 -5.51
CA LEU A 322 -4.93 5.32 -4.73
C LEU A 322 -5.68 6.62 -5.04
N PRO A 323 -7.03 6.65 -4.88
CA PRO A 323 -7.80 7.89 -4.96
C PRO A 323 -7.31 8.91 -3.94
N PHE A 324 -7.46 10.21 -4.26
CA PHE A 324 -6.95 11.29 -3.42
C PHE A 324 -7.45 11.23 -1.96
N VAL A 325 -8.72 10.88 -1.76
CA VAL A 325 -9.31 10.72 -0.42
C VAL A 325 -8.62 9.61 0.39
N VAL A 326 -8.19 8.52 -0.27
CA VAL A 326 -7.49 7.42 0.40
C VAL A 326 -6.04 7.78 0.68
N GLN A 327 -5.40 8.57 -0.18
CA GLN A 327 -4.01 9.00 0.02
C GLN A 327 -3.80 9.85 1.29
N ARG A 328 -4.88 10.44 1.83
CA ARG A 328 -4.85 11.31 2.99
C ARG A 328 -5.43 10.60 4.21
N ARG A 329 -4.55 10.03 5.03
CA ARG A 329 -4.91 9.19 6.19
C ARG A 329 -5.91 9.81 7.18
N GLU A 330 -5.92 11.13 7.30
CA GLU A 330 -6.86 11.84 8.18
C GLU A 330 -8.27 11.94 7.59
N GLU A 331 -8.37 12.00 6.26
CA GLU A 331 -9.63 12.11 5.50
C GLU A 331 -10.21 10.73 5.14
N SER A 332 -9.38 9.68 5.10
CA SER A 332 -9.79 8.34 4.65
C SER A 332 -10.68 7.56 5.62
N LYS A 333 -10.75 7.96 6.90
CA LYS A 333 -11.52 7.25 7.94
C LYS A 333 -13.00 7.12 7.59
N ASP A 334 -13.57 8.18 7.04
CA ASP A 334 -14.99 8.22 6.64
C ASP A 334 -15.20 7.82 5.17
N ALA A 335 -14.13 7.56 4.42
CA ALA A 335 -14.23 7.17 3.02
C ALA A 335 -14.74 5.73 2.88
N TRP A 336 -15.62 5.53 1.90
CA TRP A 336 -16.11 4.22 1.49
C TRP A 336 -15.36 3.73 0.27
N VAL A 337 -14.88 2.48 0.33
CA VAL A 337 -14.05 1.91 -0.71
C VAL A 337 -14.67 0.62 -1.25
N PHE A 338 -15.05 0.65 -2.52
CA PHE A 338 -15.32 -0.58 -3.28
C PHE A 338 -13.99 -1.19 -3.72
N LEU A 339 -13.60 -2.32 -3.14
CA LEU A 339 -12.40 -3.05 -3.51
C LEU A 339 -12.77 -4.11 -4.56
N LEU A 340 -12.29 -3.95 -5.79
CA LEU A 340 -12.70 -4.75 -6.94
C LEU A 340 -11.69 -5.84 -7.26
N ASP A 341 -12.15 -7.09 -7.35
CA ASP A 341 -11.40 -8.20 -7.94
C ASP A 341 -12.35 -9.20 -8.61
N ALA A 342 -11.99 -9.75 -9.77
CA ALA A 342 -12.90 -10.61 -10.52
C ALA A 342 -13.24 -11.91 -9.76
N GLN A 343 -12.28 -12.46 -9.03
CA GLN A 343 -12.45 -13.71 -8.31
C GLN A 343 -11.62 -13.75 -7.02
N ILE A 344 -12.15 -14.40 -6.00
CA ILE A 344 -11.42 -14.63 -4.74
C ILE A 344 -11.32 -16.12 -4.42
N GLY A 345 -10.15 -16.69 -4.73
CA GLY A 345 -9.73 -18.05 -4.36
C GLY A 345 -9.07 -18.08 -2.99
N THR A 346 -7.73 -18.09 -2.93
CA THR A 346 -6.95 -18.10 -1.67
C THR A 346 -7.02 -16.79 -0.88
N GLY A 347 -7.35 -15.68 -1.54
CA GLY A 347 -7.48 -14.35 -0.91
C GLY A 347 -6.16 -13.65 -0.57
N ALA A 348 -4.99 -14.16 -1.01
CA ALA A 348 -3.70 -13.53 -0.71
C ALA A 348 -3.61 -12.07 -1.24
N ALA A 349 -4.01 -11.84 -2.50
CA ALA A 349 -4.03 -10.50 -3.08
C ALA A 349 -5.06 -9.59 -2.40
N ALA A 350 -6.26 -10.14 -2.11
CA ALA A 350 -7.32 -9.43 -1.39
C ALA A 350 -6.87 -8.99 0.01
N LEU A 351 -6.22 -9.87 0.78
CA LEU A 351 -5.66 -9.56 2.10
C LEU A 351 -4.65 -8.42 2.03
N MET A 352 -3.74 -8.46 1.06
CA MET A 352 -2.75 -7.39 0.87
C MET A 352 -3.43 -6.06 0.49
N ALA A 353 -4.40 -6.08 -0.41
CA ALA A 353 -5.13 -4.88 -0.80
C ALA A 353 -5.91 -4.27 0.36
N ILE A 354 -6.63 -5.10 1.13
CA ILE A 354 -7.32 -4.69 2.37
C ILE A 354 -6.31 -4.06 3.34
N ARG A 355 -5.16 -4.71 3.55
CA ARG A 355 -4.14 -4.18 4.45
C ARG A 355 -3.65 -2.81 4.03
N VAL A 356 -3.40 -2.62 2.73
CA VAL A 356 -3.02 -1.32 2.16
C VAL A 356 -4.07 -0.25 2.48
N LEU A 357 -5.36 -0.55 2.32
CA LEU A 357 -6.45 0.40 2.63
C LEU A 357 -6.51 0.74 4.12
N LEU A 358 -6.39 -0.25 5.00
CA LEU A 358 -6.37 -0.06 6.45
C LEU A 358 -5.15 0.77 6.89
N ASP A 359 -3.98 0.54 6.28
CA ASP A 359 -2.77 1.32 6.55
C ASP A 359 -2.94 2.79 6.14
N HIS A 360 -3.70 3.04 5.07
CA HIS A 360 -4.15 4.37 4.65
C HIS A 360 -5.25 4.97 5.52
N GLY A 361 -5.72 4.28 6.57
CA GLY A 361 -6.70 4.81 7.53
C GLY A 361 -8.15 4.61 7.14
N VAL A 362 -8.45 3.88 6.05
CA VAL A 362 -9.82 3.48 5.72
C VAL A 362 -10.36 2.60 6.84
N THR A 363 -11.57 2.89 7.29
CA THR A 363 -12.23 2.09 8.33
C THR A 363 -12.61 0.72 7.77
N GLU A 364 -12.37 -0.33 8.54
CA GLU A 364 -12.61 -1.73 8.13
C GLU A 364 -14.05 -1.96 7.64
N ASP A 365 -15.05 -1.45 8.38
CA ASP A 365 -16.47 -1.54 8.02
C ASP A 365 -16.82 -0.77 6.74
N HIS A 366 -15.98 0.17 6.28
CA HIS A 366 -16.21 0.95 5.05
C HIS A 366 -15.57 0.32 3.81
N ILE A 367 -14.96 -0.86 3.95
CA ILE A 367 -14.42 -1.63 2.81
C ILE A 367 -15.47 -2.64 2.34
N VAL A 368 -15.90 -2.49 1.10
CA VAL A 368 -16.84 -3.41 0.42
C VAL A 368 -16.09 -4.14 -0.69
N PHE A 369 -15.84 -5.43 -0.51
CA PHE A 369 -15.17 -6.26 -1.50
C PHE A 369 -16.18 -6.75 -2.54
N VAL A 370 -15.98 -6.41 -3.82
CA VAL A 370 -16.90 -6.71 -4.91
C VAL A 370 -16.26 -7.69 -5.87
N THR A 371 -16.94 -8.81 -6.18
CA THR A 371 -16.37 -9.88 -7.00
C THR A 371 -17.39 -10.66 -7.81
N PHE A 372 -16.99 -11.22 -8.97
CA PHE A 372 -17.89 -12.11 -9.71
C PHE A 372 -18.06 -13.44 -8.98
N LEU A 373 -16.97 -14.02 -8.48
CA LEU A 373 -16.99 -15.36 -7.92
C LEU A 373 -16.10 -15.46 -6.69
N GLY A 374 -16.67 -15.92 -5.59
CA GLY A 374 -15.92 -16.14 -4.36
C GLY A 374 -15.97 -17.60 -3.88
N VAL A 375 -14.95 -18.00 -3.13
CA VAL A 375 -14.93 -19.28 -2.41
C VAL A 375 -15.14 -19.02 -0.92
N PRO A 376 -16.35 -19.27 -0.35
CA PRO A 376 -16.64 -18.96 1.04
C PRO A 376 -15.72 -19.66 2.04
N ARG A 377 -15.25 -20.87 1.70
CA ARG A 377 -14.30 -21.67 2.50
C ARG A 377 -12.83 -21.37 2.21
N GLY A 378 -12.54 -20.53 1.22
CA GLY A 378 -11.19 -20.12 0.84
C GLY A 378 -10.77 -18.83 1.54
N GLY A 379 -10.16 -17.92 0.78
CA GLY A 379 -9.66 -16.64 1.27
C GLY A 379 -10.71 -15.76 1.94
N MET A 380 -11.98 -15.89 1.56
CA MET A 380 -13.08 -15.17 2.19
C MET A 380 -13.24 -15.56 3.68
N ALA A 381 -13.06 -16.83 4.04
CA ALA A 381 -13.12 -17.27 5.44
C ALA A 381 -12.00 -16.63 6.26
N VAL A 382 -10.79 -16.61 5.71
CA VAL A 382 -9.61 -16.03 6.36
C VAL A 382 -9.79 -14.52 6.56
N ILE A 383 -10.22 -13.81 5.52
CA ILE A 383 -10.46 -12.36 5.60
C ILE A 383 -11.58 -12.06 6.60
N ARG A 384 -12.71 -12.76 6.55
CA ARG A 384 -13.83 -12.52 7.48
C ARG A 384 -13.47 -12.79 8.94
N LYS A 385 -12.53 -13.71 9.20
CA LYS A 385 -12.02 -13.96 10.55
C LYS A 385 -11.02 -12.90 11.00
N THR A 386 -10.20 -12.39 10.08
CA THR A 386 -9.13 -11.41 10.37
C THR A 386 -9.67 -9.98 10.45
N PHE A 387 -10.61 -9.66 9.58
CA PHE A 387 -11.24 -8.35 9.39
C PHE A 387 -12.77 -8.55 9.33
N PRO A 388 -13.41 -8.79 10.48
CA PRO A 388 -14.84 -9.07 10.55
C PRO A 388 -15.72 -7.96 10.00
N GLY A 389 -15.29 -6.70 9.98
CA GLY A 389 -16.06 -5.57 9.46
C GLY A 389 -16.21 -5.53 7.94
N ILE A 390 -15.35 -6.24 7.21
CA ILE A 390 -15.35 -6.22 5.74
C ILE A 390 -16.56 -6.95 5.20
N ARG A 391 -17.26 -6.29 4.27
CA ARG A 391 -18.44 -6.84 3.58
C ARG A 391 -18.08 -7.30 2.18
N PHE A 392 -18.46 -8.52 1.84
CA PHE A 392 -18.33 -9.08 0.51
C PHE A 392 -19.65 -9.00 -0.24
N VAL A 393 -19.59 -8.59 -1.51
CA VAL A 393 -20.71 -8.63 -2.45
C VAL A 393 -20.26 -9.44 -3.65
N CYS A 394 -20.89 -10.58 -3.89
CA CYS A 394 -20.54 -11.46 -5.00
C CYS A 394 -21.73 -11.88 -5.85
N GLY A 395 -21.47 -12.10 -7.14
CA GLY A 395 -22.51 -12.60 -8.04
C GLY A 395 -22.81 -14.10 -7.81
N ALA A 396 -21.80 -14.90 -7.47
CA ALA A 396 -21.95 -16.31 -7.13
C ALA A 396 -20.84 -16.79 -6.18
N VAL A 397 -21.03 -17.98 -5.64
CA VAL A 397 -20.04 -18.68 -4.80
C VAL A 397 -19.85 -20.12 -5.30
N ASP A 398 -18.61 -20.60 -5.20
CA ASP A 398 -18.24 -21.99 -5.48
C ASP A 398 -17.54 -22.60 -4.24
N ASP A 399 -17.60 -23.91 -4.10
CA ASP A 399 -17.08 -24.62 -2.92
C ASP A 399 -15.66 -25.16 -3.09
N GLY A 400 -15.19 -25.33 -4.34
CA GLY A 400 -13.92 -25.98 -4.65
C GLY A 400 -12.77 -25.01 -4.88
N LEU A 401 -11.60 -25.38 -4.36
CA LEU A 401 -10.33 -24.72 -4.62
C LEU A 401 -9.24 -25.79 -4.78
N GLU A 402 -8.70 -25.92 -5.98
CA GLU A 402 -7.73 -26.97 -6.34
C GLU A 402 -6.40 -26.35 -6.76
N GLU A 403 -5.29 -27.02 -6.40
CA GLU A 403 -3.95 -26.63 -6.82
C GLU A 403 -3.68 -27.17 -8.23
N ALA A 404 -3.40 -26.27 -9.17
CA ALA A 404 -3.04 -26.58 -10.55
C ALA A 404 -1.62 -26.08 -10.85
N TRP A 405 -0.91 -26.78 -11.73
CA TRP A 405 0.37 -26.33 -12.28
C TRP A 405 0.14 -25.62 -13.61
N LEU A 406 0.47 -24.33 -13.65
CA LEU A 406 0.34 -23.53 -14.86
C LEU A 406 1.70 -23.53 -15.57
N HIS A 407 1.76 -24.20 -16.72
CA HIS A 407 2.92 -24.18 -17.60
C HIS A 407 2.93 -22.88 -18.41
N HIS A 408 4.04 -22.17 -18.43
CA HIS A 408 4.18 -21.01 -19.31
C HIS A 408 4.56 -21.49 -20.73
N GLU A 409 3.87 -20.98 -21.75
CA GLU A 409 4.12 -21.32 -23.16
C GLU A 409 5.49 -20.84 -23.65
N ASP A 410 6.10 -19.88 -22.96
CA ASP A 410 7.40 -19.28 -23.27
C ASP A 410 8.62 -20.08 -22.74
N GLY A 411 8.37 -21.25 -22.13
CA GLY A 411 9.42 -22.12 -21.61
C GLY A 411 9.96 -21.72 -20.23
N THR A 412 9.37 -20.72 -19.57
CA THR A 412 9.68 -20.41 -18.17
C THR A 412 9.12 -21.48 -17.22
N PRO A 413 9.77 -21.75 -16.07
CA PRO A 413 9.29 -22.75 -15.12
C PRO A 413 7.87 -22.40 -14.68
N GLY A 414 6.97 -23.36 -14.81
CA GLY A 414 5.57 -23.20 -14.43
C GLY A 414 5.41 -22.78 -12.97
N ARG A 415 4.25 -22.25 -12.63
CA ARG A 415 3.92 -21.84 -11.25
C ARG A 415 2.71 -22.59 -10.73
N ARG A 416 2.69 -22.81 -9.41
CA ARG A 416 1.51 -23.32 -8.70
C ARG A 416 0.44 -22.23 -8.68
N VAL A 417 -0.76 -22.56 -9.13
CA VAL A 417 -1.91 -21.66 -9.17
C VAL A 417 -3.09 -22.37 -8.52
N TRP A 418 -3.81 -21.67 -7.66
CA TRP A 418 -5.06 -22.18 -7.12
C TRP A 418 -6.20 -21.78 -8.04
N SER A 419 -6.95 -22.77 -8.52
CA SER A 419 -8.13 -22.57 -9.37
C SER A 419 -9.39 -22.88 -8.59
N ILE A 420 -10.41 -22.03 -8.77
CA ILE A 420 -11.75 -22.28 -8.23
C ILE A 420 -12.42 -23.39 -9.04
N THR A 421 -13.09 -24.33 -8.39
CA THR A 421 -13.85 -25.41 -9.06
C THR A 421 -15.32 -25.40 -8.59
N PRO A 422 -16.31 -25.48 -9.51
CA PRO A 422 -16.17 -25.58 -10.97
C PRO A 422 -15.60 -24.32 -11.66
N GLY A 423 -15.66 -23.14 -11.02
CA GLY A 423 -14.94 -21.94 -11.48
C GLY A 423 -15.36 -21.40 -12.84
N MET A 424 -14.54 -20.49 -13.39
CA MET A 424 -14.68 -19.90 -14.74
C MET A 424 -13.34 -19.88 -15.52
N GLY A 425 -12.33 -20.61 -15.03
CA GLY A 425 -10.96 -20.53 -15.52
C GLY A 425 -10.26 -19.22 -15.15
N ASN A 426 -9.20 -18.85 -15.88
CA ASN A 426 -8.56 -17.55 -15.69
C ASN A 426 -9.39 -16.45 -16.37
N ILE A 427 -10.27 -15.81 -15.58
CA ILE A 427 -11.18 -14.77 -16.04
C ILE A 427 -10.42 -13.61 -16.71
N GLY A 428 -9.25 -13.23 -16.19
CA GLY A 428 -8.45 -12.14 -16.75
C GLY A 428 -7.97 -12.46 -18.17
N ASP A 429 -7.51 -13.68 -18.41
CA ASP A 429 -7.07 -14.07 -19.75
C ASP A 429 -8.26 -14.17 -20.70
N ARG A 430 -9.39 -14.74 -20.28
CA ARG A 430 -10.61 -14.83 -21.09
C ARG A 430 -11.24 -13.48 -21.47
N TYR A 431 -10.98 -12.44 -20.68
CA TYR A 431 -11.49 -11.09 -20.93
C TYR A 431 -10.52 -10.24 -21.76
N TYR A 432 -9.22 -10.30 -21.46
CA TYR A 432 -8.23 -9.39 -22.06
C TYR A 432 -7.49 -9.99 -23.27
N MET A 433 -7.20 -11.28 -23.25
CA MET A 433 -6.56 -12.01 -24.35
C MET A 433 -7.64 -12.57 -25.28
#